data_AF-A0A4U6MWE1-F1
#
_entry.id   AF-A0A4U6MWE1-F1
#
_cell.length_a   1.000
_cell.length_b   1.000
_cell.length_c   1.000
_cell.angle_alpha   90.00
_cell.angle_beta   90.00
_cell.angle_gamma   90.00
#
_symmetry.space_group_name_H-M   'P 1'
#
loop_
_entity.id
_entity.type
_entity.pdbx_description
1 polymer ?
#
loop_
_entity_poly.entity_id
_entity_poly.type
_entity_poly.pdbx_seq_one_letter_code
_entity_poly.pdbx_strand_id
1 'polypeptide(L)'
;PGIELEGSFGGADFVSWYDGHPDVSREWPLEAREIAVIGNGNVALDVARILSKHADDLLPTEIPQNVYEGLKASPVTDVHVFGRRGPAQVKFTPLELRELSHSRDVDIVLYPEDFDFDAGSEEQIATNNQTKTMVKTLTNWLVEDEPTGASRRLHLHFLHSPVEIYDSPET
;
A
#
# COMPACT_ATOMS: atom_id res chain seq x y z
N PRO A 1 6.85 -19.71 -0.32
CA PRO A 1 7.06 -20.42 0.97
C PRO A 1 6.94 -19.44 2.14
N GLY A 2 6.65 -19.92 3.36
CA GLY A 2 6.60 -19.07 4.57
C GLY A 2 5.29 -18.31 4.82
N ILE A 3 4.23 -18.55 4.05
CA ILE A 3 2.93 -17.86 4.25
C ILE A 3 2.22 -18.24 5.55
N GLU A 4 2.61 -19.34 6.17
CA GLU A 4 2.08 -19.84 7.44
C GLU A 4 2.83 -19.27 8.66
N LEU A 5 3.87 -18.46 8.43
CA LEU A 5 4.63 -17.84 9.52
C LEU A 5 3.78 -16.80 10.24
N GLU A 6 4.07 -16.60 11.52
CA GLU A 6 3.46 -15.52 12.29
C GLU A 6 3.76 -14.16 11.63
N GLY A 7 2.77 -13.28 11.60
CA GLY A 7 2.87 -12.00 10.90
C GLY A 7 2.46 -12.05 9.42
N SER A 8 2.20 -13.23 8.85
CA SER A 8 1.63 -13.40 7.51
C SER A 8 0.11 -13.55 7.59
N PHE A 9 -0.62 -12.63 6.96
CA PHE A 9 -2.09 -12.56 7.03
C PHE A 9 -2.74 -12.42 5.66
N GLY A 10 -3.98 -12.88 5.53
CA GLY A 10 -4.79 -12.62 4.35
C GLY A 10 -5.27 -11.17 4.30
N GLY A 11 -5.18 -10.52 3.14
CA GLY A 11 -5.69 -9.15 2.97
C GLY A 11 -7.18 -9.01 3.28
N ALA A 12 -7.99 -10.04 2.96
CA ALA A 12 -9.42 -10.06 3.29
C ALA A 12 -9.68 -10.16 4.81
N ASP A 13 -8.78 -10.78 5.57
CA ASP A 13 -8.90 -10.86 7.03
C ASP A 13 -8.66 -9.49 7.65
N PHE A 14 -7.66 -8.75 7.17
CA PHE A 14 -7.40 -7.37 7.59
C PHE A 14 -8.58 -6.44 7.26
N VAL A 15 -9.14 -6.58 6.06
CA VAL A 15 -10.35 -5.85 5.64
C VAL A 15 -11.51 -6.14 6.59
N SER A 16 -11.77 -7.41 6.87
CA SER A 16 -12.85 -7.82 7.77
C SER A 16 -12.66 -7.24 9.18
N TRP A 17 -11.42 -7.15 9.67
CA TRP A 17 -11.11 -6.53 10.95
C TRP A 17 -11.38 -5.02 10.95
N TYR A 18 -10.83 -4.27 9.98
CA TYR A 18 -10.97 -2.81 10.01
C TYR A 18 -12.40 -2.36 9.68
N ASP A 19 -13.16 -3.14 8.92
CA ASP A 19 -14.60 -2.92 8.68
C ASP A 19 -15.46 -3.33 9.89
N GLY A 20 -14.86 -3.90 10.94
CA GLY A 20 -15.55 -4.24 12.18
C GLY A 20 -16.51 -5.42 12.05
N HIS A 21 -16.22 -6.38 11.16
CA HIS A 21 -17.05 -7.55 10.92
C HIS A 21 -17.29 -8.32 12.24
N PRO A 22 -18.54 -8.70 12.56
CA PRO A 22 -18.85 -9.27 13.88
C PRO A 22 -18.24 -10.66 14.13
N ASP A 23 -17.96 -11.41 13.06
CA ASP A 23 -17.46 -12.79 13.16
C ASP A 23 -15.92 -12.91 13.20
N VAL A 24 -15.19 -11.78 13.22
CA VAL A 24 -13.72 -11.79 13.33
C VAL A 24 -13.26 -11.16 14.65
N SER A 25 -12.00 -11.41 15.00
CA SER A 25 -11.38 -10.79 16.18
C SER A 25 -11.53 -9.26 16.14
N ARG A 26 -11.72 -8.64 17.30
CA ARG A 26 -11.66 -7.18 17.45
C ARG A 26 -10.23 -6.65 17.52
N GLU A 27 -9.28 -7.53 17.77
CA GLU A 27 -7.86 -7.21 17.90
C GLU A 27 -7.11 -7.61 16.62
N TRP A 28 -6.14 -6.79 16.23
CA TRP A 28 -5.19 -7.08 15.16
C TRP A 28 -3.77 -6.77 15.62
N PRO A 29 -2.78 -7.65 15.39
CA PRO A 29 -1.41 -7.46 15.84
C PRO A 29 -0.67 -6.43 14.96
N LEU A 30 -0.86 -5.14 15.24
CA LEU A 30 -0.17 -4.03 14.57
C LEU A 30 1.13 -3.64 15.30
N GLU A 31 2.06 -4.58 15.40
CA GLU A 31 3.32 -4.40 16.15
C GLU A 31 4.52 -4.06 15.24
N ALA A 32 4.39 -4.31 13.94
CA ALA A 32 5.46 -4.09 12.97
C ALA A 32 5.62 -2.61 12.60
N ARG A 33 6.88 -2.19 12.42
CA ARG A 33 7.22 -0.85 11.88
C ARG A 33 7.14 -0.80 10.36
N GLU A 34 7.49 -1.91 9.71
CA GLU A 34 7.52 -2.05 8.25
C GLU A 34 6.57 -3.19 7.85
N ILE A 35 5.65 -2.93 6.92
CA ILE A 35 4.64 -3.91 6.51
C ILE A 35 4.66 -4.10 4.99
N ALA A 36 4.73 -5.35 4.54
CA ALA A 36 4.63 -5.70 3.13
C ALA A 36 3.19 -6.12 2.76
N VAL A 37 2.63 -5.48 1.74
CA VAL A 37 1.33 -5.79 1.13
C VAL A 37 1.58 -6.33 -0.27
N ILE A 38 1.19 -7.57 -0.54
CA ILE A 38 1.47 -8.23 -1.82
C ILE A 38 0.24 -8.16 -2.73
N GLY A 39 0.30 -7.38 -3.81
CA GLY A 39 -0.74 -7.31 -4.84
C GLY A 39 -0.94 -5.91 -5.45
N ASN A 40 -1.45 -5.89 -6.69
CA ASN A 40 -1.79 -4.66 -7.44
C ASN A 40 -3.31 -4.49 -7.66
N GLY A 41 -4.12 -5.02 -6.75
CA GLY A 41 -5.58 -4.89 -6.78
C GLY A 41 -6.08 -3.84 -5.78
N ASN A 42 -7.36 -3.46 -5.88
CA ASN A 42 -7.96 -2.46 -4.99
C ASN A 42 -7.85 -2.86 -3.50
N VAL A 43 -8.03 -4.15 -3.17
CA VAL A 43 -7.86 -4.64 -1.79
C VAL A 43 -6.47 -4.34 -1.23
N ALA A 44 -5.41 -4.52 -2.02
CA ALA A 44 -4.05 -4.22 -1.58
C ALA A 44 -3.88 -2.71 -1.31
N LEU A 45 -4.49 -1.88 -2.14
CA LEU A 45 -4.46 -0.43 -1.97
C LEU A 45 -5.27 0.03 -0.76
N ASP A 46 -6.43 -0.58 -0.49
CA ASP A 46 -7.26 -0.28 0.67
C ASP A 46 -6.53 -0.67 1.98
N VAL A 47 -5.92 -1.85 2.01
CA VAL A 47 -5.05 -2.30 3.11
C VAL A 47 -3.92 -1.30 3.32
N ALA A 48 -3.20 -0.94 2.25
CA ALA A 48 -2.08 0.00 2.31
C ALA A 48 -2.54 1.39 2.79
N ARG A 49 -3.72 1.85 2.36
CA ARG A 49 -4.33 3.13 2.78
C ARG A 49 -4.59 3.15 4.28
N ILE A 50 -5.20 2.10 4.81
CA ILE A 50 -5.55 2.02 6.24
C ILE A 50 -4.29 1.93 7.10
N LEU A 51 -3.30 1.15 6.68
CA LEU A 51 -2.02 1.03 7.39
C LEU A 51 -1.18 2.31 7.34
N SER A 52 -1.19 3.03 6.22
CA SER A 52 -0.36 4.23 6.04
C SER A 52 -0.94 5.47 6.71
N LYS A 53 -2.27 5.61 6.81
CA LYS A 53 -2.91 6.80 7.36
C LYS A 53 -2.78 6.89 8.88
N HIS A 54 -2.62 8.11 9.39
CA HIS A 54 -2.76 8.37 10.82
C HIS A 54 -4.18 8.12 11.29
N ALA A 55 -4.33 7.49 12.45
CA ALA A 55 -5.64 7.14 13.00
C ALA A 55 -6.59 8.35 13.13
N ASP A 56 -6.05 9.53 13.48
CA ASP A 56 -6.82 10.76 13.62
C ASP A 56 -7.45 11.22 12.30
N ASP A 57 -6.80 10.93 11.16
CA ASP A 57 -7.33 11.29 9.84
C ASP A 57 -8.52 10.41 9.42
N LEU A 58 -8.78 9.33 10.16
CA LEU A 58 -9.91 8.44 9.97
C LEU A 58 -11.09 8.77 10.90
N LEU A 59 -10.93 9.64 11.90
CA LEU A 59 -12.02 10.04 12.80
C LEU A 59 -13.25 10.67 12.11
N PRO A 60 -13.14 11.33 10.94
CA PRO A 60 -14.32 11.78 10.19
C PRO A 60 -15.14 10.65 9.55
N THR A 61 -14.62 9.42 9.53
CA THR A 61 -15.32 8.24 8.98
C THR A 61 -16.05 7.48 10.09
N GLU A 62 -16.76 6.41 9.74
CA GLU A 62 -17.37 5.47 10.69
C GLU A 62 -16.37 4.42 11.21
N ILE A 63 -15.10 4.79 11.39
CA ILE A 63 -14.06 3.88 11.88
C ILE A 63 -14.46 3.26 13.24
N PRO A 64 -14.41 1.91 13.39
CA PRO A 64 -14.67 1.30 14.69
C PRO A 64 -13.63 1.71 15.74
N GLN A 65 -14.07 1.90 16.99
CA GLN A 65 -13.19 2.36 18.08
C GLN A 65 -11.96 1.45 18.28
N ASN A 66 -12.14 0.12 18.20
CA ASN A 66 -11.04 -0.85 18.33
C ASN A 66 -9.99 -0.71 17.21
N VAL A 67 -10.42 -0.31 16.01
CA VAL A 67 -9.54 -0.11 14.86
C VAL A 67 -8.77 1.19 15.01
N TYR A 68 -9.46 2.27 15.42
CA TYR A 68 -8.81 3.55 15.72
C TYR A 68 -7.73 3.40 16.81
N GLU A 69 -8.04 2.72 17.92
CA GLU A 69 -7.09 2.49 19.01
C GLU A 69 -5.88 1.67 18.55
N GLY A 70 -6.10 0.60 17.78
CA GLY A 70 -5.03 -0.19 17.20
C GLY A 70 -4.12 0.62 16.27
N LEU A 71 -4.70 1.39 15.34
CA LEU A 71 -3.94 2.24 14.41
C LEU A 71 -3.20 3.37 15.13
N LYS A 72 -3.77 3.89 16.22
CA LYS A 72 -3.16 4.98 17.02
C LYS A 72 -1.94 4.50 17.79
N ALA A 73 -1.96 3.25 18.28
CA ALA A 73 -0.85 2.61 18.98
C ALA A 73 0.20 2.01 18.02
N SER A 74 -0.15 1.82 16.75
CA SER A 74 0.73 1.18 15.76
C SER A 74 2.05 1.93 15.58
N PRO A 75 3.20 1.23 15.60
CA PRO A 75 4.51 1.82 15.36
C PRO A 75 4.86 1.89 13.86
N VAL A 76 3.90 1.63 12.97
CA VAL A 76 4.14 1.59 11.52
C VAL A 76 4.70 2.92 11.02
N THR A 77 5.81 2.81 10.30
CA THR A 77 6.47 3.92 9.59
C THR A 77 6.52 3.67 8.10
N ASP A 78 6.51 2.41 7.65
CA ASP A 78 6.69 2.08 6.24
C ASP A 78 5.71 1.00 5.81
N VAL A 79 4.98 1.26 4.73
CA VAL A 79 4.09 0.29 4.09
C VAL A 79 4.56 0.08 2.68
N HIS A 80 4.88 -1.15 2.32
CA HIS A 80 5.42 -1.54 1.02
C HIS A 80 4.40 -2.33 0.23
N VAL A 81 3.95 -1.81 -0.90
CA VAL A 81 3.05 -2.50 -1.82
C VAL A 81 3.86 -3.11 -2.95
N PHE A 82 3.81 -4.43 -3.09
CA PHE A 82 4.54 -5.16 -4.12
C PHE A 82 3.64 -5.65 -5.24
N GLY A 83 4.02 -5.29 -6.46
CA GLY A 83 3.32 -5.59 -7.68
C GLY A 83 4.16 -6.36 -8.68
N ARG A 84 3.70 -7.55 -9.09
CA ARG A 84 4.42 -8.36 -10.10
C ARG A 84 4.47 -7.77 -11.52
N ARG A 85 3.74 -6.69 -11.79
CA ARG A 85 3.70 -6.02 -13.11
C ARG A 85 4.03 -4.55 -12.94
N GLY A 86 4.33 -3.90 -14.05
CA GLY A 86 4.74 -2.50 -14.10
C GLY A 86 3.60 -1.51 -13.79
N PRO A 87 3.95 -0.21 -13.71
CA PRO A 87 3.00 0.88 -13.47
C PRO A 87 1.84 0.93 -14.46
N ALA A 88 2.04 0.48 -15.70
CA ALA A 88 1.01 0.47 -16.74
C ALA A 88 -0.09 -0.59 -16.52
N GLN A 89 0.14 -1.60 -15.66
CA GLN A 89 -0.78 -2.72 -15.43
C GLN A 89 -1.43 -2.72 -14.03
N VAL A 90 -1.29 -1.64 -13.26
CA VAL A 90 -1.98 -1.50 -11.98
C VAL A 90 -3.50 -1.49 -12.19
N LYS A 91 -4.25 -2.06 -11.24
CA LYS A 91 -5.72 -2.12 -11.36
C LYS A 91 -6.44 -0.95 -10.71
N PHE A 92 -5.79 -0.27 -9.78
CA PHE A 92 -6.34 0.93 -9.16
C PHE A 92 -6.32 2.12 -10.13
N THR A 93 -7.15 3.11 -9.84
CA THR A 93 -7.37 4.31 -10.64
C THR A 93 -6.43 5.43 -10.21
N PRO A 94 -6.15 6.42 -11.08
CA PRO A 94 -5.37 7.60 -10.70
C PRO A 94 -6.02 8.42 -9.57
N LEU A 95 -7.34 8.34 -9.40
CA LEU A 95 -8.05 9.03 -8.32
C LEU A 95 -7.72 8.40 -6.97
N GLU A 96 -7.82 7.08 -6.86
CA GLU A 96 -7.51 6.34 -5.62
C GLU A 96 -6.05 6.56 -5.18
N LEU A 97 -5.11 6.66 -6.13
CA LEU A 97 -3.73 7.03 -5.80
C LEU A 97 -3.58 8.48 -5.33
N ARG A 98 -4.27 9.44 -5.96
CA ARG A 98 -4.20 10.85 -5.51
C ARG A 98 -4.76 11.05 -4.12
N GLU A 99 -5.73 10.24 -3.72
CA GLU A 99 -6.22 10.25 -2.34
C GLU A 99 -5.15 9.79 -1.34
N LEU A 100 -4.24 8.91 -1.77
CA LEU A 100 -3.09 8.50 -0.97
C LEU A 100 -2.03 9.60 -0.91
N SER A 101 -1.72 10.26 -2.03
CA SER A 101 -0.67 11.30 -2.08
C SER A 101 -1.01 12.55 -1.28
N HIS A 102 -2.29 12.81 -1.04
CA HIS A 102 -2.73 13.92 -0.19
C HIS A 102 -2.94 13.53 1.27
N SER A 103 -2.51 12.34 1.68
CA SER A 103 -2.55 11.94 3.09
C SER A 103 -1.57 12.80 3.89
N ARG A 104 -2.04 13.34 5.01
CA ARG A 104 -1.23 14.19 5.90
C ARG A 104 -0.09 13.35 6.48
N ASP A 105 1.13 13.89 6.44
CA ASP A 105 2.29 13.26 7.07
C ASP A 105 2.53 11.81 6.58
N VAL A 106 2.35 11.61 5.27
CA VAL A 106 2.68 10.38 4.53
C VAL A 106 3.39 10.76 3.23
N ASP A 107 4.60 10.25 3.01
CA ASP A 107 5.31 10.38 1.74
C ASP A 107 5.04 9.17 0.85
N ILE A 108 4.83 9.37 -0.46
CA ILE A 108 4.84 8.28 -1.44
C ILE A 108 6.26 8.08 -1.94
N VAL A 109 6.76 6.85 -1.90
CA VAL A 109 8.09 6.49 -2.36
C VAL A 109 7.98 5.60 -3.60
N LEU A 110 8.55 6.09 -4.70
CA LEU A 110 8.63 5.39 -5.99
C LEU A 110 10.09 5.11 -6.32
N TYR A 111 10.35 4.00 -7.00
CA TYR A 111 11.68 3.53 -7.34
C TYR A 111 11.94 3.70 -8.83
N PRO A 112 12.93 4.51 -9.27
CA PRO A 112 13.17 4.76 -10.70
C PRO A 112 13.39 3.49 -11.54
N GLU A 113 13.99 2.46 -10.96
CA GLU A 113 14.23 1.16 -11.59
C GLU A 113 12.94 0.43 -12.02
N ASP A 114 11.79 0.78 -11.44
CA ASP A 114 10.50 0.15 -11.72
C ASP A 114 9.77 0.74 -12.94
N PHE A 115 10.33 1.80 -13.55
CA PHE A 115 9.72 2.57 -14.64
C PHE A 115 10.34 2.29 -16.00
N ASP A 116 10.95 1.11 -16.18
CA ASP A 116 11.37 0.61 -17.49
C ASP A 116 10.15 0.01 -18.23
N PHE A 117 9.66 0.70 -19.25
CA PHE A 117 8.47 0.31 -19.99
C PHE A 117 8.83 -0.56 -21.19
N ASP A 118 8.35 -1.80 -21.18
CA ASP A 118 8.43 -2.68 -22.35
C ASP A 118 7.46 -2.25 -23.46
N ALA A 119 7.62 -2.84 -24.65
CA ALA A 119 6.77 -2.52 -25.82
C ALA A 119 5.26 -2.71 -25.55
N GLY A 120 4.89 -3.68 -24.70
CA GLY A 120 3.51 -3.89 -24.31
C GLY A 120 2.97 -2.78 -23.40
N SER A 121 3.80 -2.28 -22.49
CA SER A 121 3.48 -1.12 -21.65
C SER A 121 3.36 0.15 -22.49
N GLU A 122 4.27 0.37 -23.44
CA GLU A 122 4.21 1.51 -24.37
C GLU A 122 2.92 1.49 -25.21
N GLU A 123 2.53 0.34 -25.74
CA GLU A 123 1.28 0.18 -26.48
C GLU A 123 0.06 0.49 -25.60
N GLN A 124 0.03 -0.01 -24.36
CA GLN A 124 -1.06 0.27 -23.43
C GLN A 124 -1.14 1.76 -23.06
N ILE A 125 0.01 2.40 -22.84
CA ILE A 125 0.09 3.85 -22.57
C ILE A 125 -0.41 4.65 -23.79
N ALA A 126 -0.11 4.20 -25.01
CA ALA A 126 -0.54 4.88 -26.23
C ALA A 126 -2.04 4.71 -26.51
N THR A 127 -2.62 3.56 -26.17
CA THR A 127 -3.98 3.16 -26.57
C THR A 127 -5.04 3.33 -25.47
N ASN A 128 -4.64 3.39 -24.19
CA ASN A 128 -5.56 3.52 -23.05
C ASN A 128 -5.32 4.81 -22.27
N ASN A 129 -6.30 5.73 -22.29
CA ASN A 129 -6.24 7.01 -21.59
C ASN A 129 -6.10 6.90 -20.07
N GLN A 130 -6.70 5.88 -19.46
CA GLN A 130 -6.58 5.65 -18.02
C GLN A 130 -5.16 5.21 -17.67
N THR A 131 -4.59 4.26 -18.42
CA THR A 131 -3.19 3.83 -18.28
C THR A 131 -2.23 5.00 -18.50
N LYS A 132 -2.45 5.80 -19.55
CA LYS A 132 -1.67 7.01 -19.81
C LYS A 132 -1.68 7.99 -18.64
N THR A 133 -2.86 8.25 -18.09
CA THR A 133 -3.03 9.18 -16.95
C THR A 133 -2.35 8.63 -15.69
N MET A 134 -2.45 7.32 -15.47
CA MET A 134 -1.81 6.61 -14.37
C MET A 134 -0.29 6.75 -14.44
N VAL A 135 0.31 6.29 -15.54
CA VAL A 135 1.76 6.34 -15.76
C VAL A 135 2.28 7.76 -15.69
N LYS A 136 1.58 8.73 -16.30
CA LYS A 136 1.95 10.14 -16.19
C LYS A 136 1.95 10.64 -14.75
N THR A 137 0.93 10.28 -13.95
CA THR A 137 0.84 10.72 -12.55
C THR A 137 2.02 10.16 -11.74
N LEU A 138 2.31 8.87 -11.86
CA LEU A 138 3.42 8.23 -11.16
C LEU A 138 4.79 8.77 -11.61
N THR A 139 4.97 8.98 -12.93
CA THR A 139 6.22 9.55 -13.48
C THR A 139 6.43 10.98 -13.01
N ASN A 140 5.36 11.77 -12.91
CA ASN A 140 5.45 13.13 -12.37
C ASN A 140 5.90 13.09 -10.90
N TRP A 141 5.29 12.27 -10.06
CA TRP A 141 5.70 12.12 -8.65
C TRP A 141 7.15 11.67 -8.51
N LEU A 142 7.59 10.73 -9.35
CA LEU A 142 8.98 10.26 -9.35
C LEU A 142 10.00 11.40 -9.58
N VAL A 143 9.62 12.45 -10.32
CA VAL A 143 10.51 13.57 -10.69
C VAL A 143 10.29 14.80 -9.79
N GLU A 144 9.05 15.05 -9.38
CA GLU A 144 8.63 16.30 -8.75
C GLU A 144 8.50 16.20 -7.22
N ASP A 145 8.20 15.01 -6.66
CA ASP A 145 8.00 14.85 -5.22
C ASP A 145 9.31 14.49 -4.51
N GLU A 146 9.83 15.46 -3.76
CA GLU A 146 10.87 15.20 -2.77
C GLU A 146 10.24 14.72 -1.46
N PRO A 147 10.82 13.74 -0.76
CA PRO A 147 10.34 13.32 0.56
C PRO A 147 10.23 14.51 1.51
N THR A 148 9.04 14.72 2.06
CA THR A 148 8.77 15.84 2.97
C THR A 148 9.39 15.62 4.36
N GLY A 149 9.87 14.41 4.63
CA GLY A 149 10.30 13.98 5.96
C GLY A 149 9.12 13.49 6.80
N ALA A 150 8.07 13.02 6.14
CA ALA A 150 6.88 12.49 6.79
C ALA A 150 7.22 11.35 7.74
N SER A 151 6.45 11.24 8.82
CA SER A 151 6.63 10.15 9.79
C SER A 151 6.29 8.77 9.21
N ARG A 152 5.49 8.73 8.14
CA ARG A 152 5.10 7.51 7.43
C ARG A 152 5.42 7.57 5.93
N ARG A 153 5.71 6.41 5.34
CA ARG A 153 6.02 6.24 3.91
C ARG A 153 5.21 5.11 3.30
N LEU A 154 4.63 5.35 2.14
CA LEU A 154 3.99 4.36 1.30
C LEU A 154 4.88 4.08 0.08
N HIS A 155 5.54 2.93 0.09
CA HIS A 155 6.42 2.48 -0.96
C HIS A 155 5.65 1.66 -2.00
N LEU A 156 5.74 2.03 -3.27
CA LEU A 156 5.14 1.28 -4.37
C LEU A 156 6.24 0.61 -5.20
N HIS A 157 6.32 -0.71 -5.10
CA HIS A 157 7.29 -1.56 -5.79
C HIS A 157 6.60 -2.25 -6.96
N PHE A 158 7.02 -1.96 -8.20
CA PHE A 158 6.51 -2.61 -9.41
C PHE A 158 7.53 -3.61 -9.96
N LEU A 159 7.09 -4.53 -10.82
CA LEU A 159 7.96 -5.60 -11.36
C LEU A 159 8.58 -6.54 -10.30
N HIS A 160 8.06 -6.54 -9.08
CA HIS A 160 8.52 -7.40 -7.98
C HIS A 160 7.60 -8.60 -7.76
N SER A 161 8.21 -9.80 -7.69
CA SER A 161 7.51 -11.05 -7.37
C SER A 161 8.16 -11.72 -6.16
N PRO A 162 7.70 -11.42 -4.92
CA PRO A 162 8.21 -12.06 -3.72
C PRO A 162 8.10 -13.59 -3.83
N VAL A 163 9.20 -14.29 -3.55
CA VAL A 163 9.29 -15.75 -3.74
C VAL A 163 9.18 -16.52 -2.43
N GLU A 164 9.56 -15.92 -1.30
CA GLU A 164 9.64 -16.56 0.00
C GLU A 164 9.52 -15.51 1.12
N ILE A 165 8.87 -15.91 2.22
CA ILE A 165 8.82 -15.16 3.48
C ILE A 165 9.75 -15.90 4.44
N TYR A 166 10.64 -15.17 5.09
CA TYR A 166 11.54 -15.68 6.12
C TYR A 166 10.98 -15.36 7.49
N ASP A 167 11.27 -16.23 8.45
CA ASP A 167 11.00 -15.93 9.86
C ASP A 167 11.91 -14.78 10.32
N SER A 168 11.50 -14.10 11.38
CA SER A 168 12.37 -13.11 12.01
C SER A 168 13.65 -13.83 12.45
N PRO A 169 14.86 -13.29 12.17
CA PRO A 169 16.06 -13.83 12.79
C PRO A 169 15.85 -13.75 14.30
N GLU A 170 15.94 -14.89 14.99
CA GLU A 170 15.82 -14.96 16.45
C GLU A 170 16.64 -13.81 17.06
N THR A 171 15.97 -12.90 17.76
CA THR A 171 16.61 -11.78 18.48
C THR A 171 17.45 -12.26 19.64
#